data_AF-A0AAN5LE74-F1
#
_entry.id   AF-A0AAN5LE74-F1
#
_cell.length_a   1.000
_cell.length_b   1.000
_cell.length_c   1.000
_cell.angle_alpha   90.00
_cell.angle_beta   90.00
_cell.angle_gamma   90.00
#
_symmetry.space_group_name_H-M   'P 1'
#
loop_
_entity.id
_entity.type
_entity.pdbx_description
1 polymer ?
#
loop_
_entity_poly.entity_id
_entity_poly.type
_entity_poly.pdbx_seq_one_letter_code
_entity_poly.pdbx_strand_id
1 'polypeptide(L)' 'MMTDRPDLTANLDTPERNRLMRFTCGVQTAQHQANRALESAQEGNWFIALEFLNVCSRTLDSLKRVAREVPPATNEEKPL' A
#
# COMPACT_ATOMS: atom_id res chain seq x y z
N MET A 1 17.96 19.41 3.25
CA MET A 1 16.98 19.72 2.18
C MET A 1 15.64 19.19 2.65
N MET A 2 14.74 20.08 3.08
CA MET A 2 13.34 19.71 3.28
C MET A 2 12.78 19.38 1.91
N THR A 3 12.35 18.14 1.72
CA THR A 3 11.51 17.80 0.58
C THR A 3 10.17 18.45 0.87
N ASP A 4 9.91 19.60 0.24
CA ASP A 4 8.56 20.13 0.05
C ASP A 4 7.81 19.09 -0.79
N ARG A 5 7.35 18.03 -0.12
CA ARG A 5 6.35 17.15 -0.69
C ARG A 5 5.08 17.98 -0.61
N PRO A 6 4.55 18.53 -1.71
CA PRO A 6 3.26 19.20 -1.67
C PRO A 6 2.31 18.23 -0.98
N ASP A 7 1.57 18.72 0.01
CA ASP A 7 0.58 17.92 0.72
C ASP A 7 -0.51 17.56 -0.29
N LEU A 8 -0.26 16.48 -1.03
CA LEU A 8 -1.11 15.95 -2.10
C LEU A 8 -2.52 15.63 -1.57
N THR A 9 -2.70 15.60 -0.26
CA THR A 9 -3.97 15.36 0.40
C THR A 9 -4.78 16.64 0.62
N ALA A 10 -4.14 17.81 0.67
CA ALA A 10 -4.79 19.08 0.99
C ALA A 10 -5.89 19.48 -0.02
N ASN A 11 -5.70 19.10 -1.29
CA ASN A 11 -6.61 19.42 -2.41
C ASN A 11 -7.57 18.29 -2.79
N LEU A 12 -7.58 17.16 -2.07
CA LEU A 12 -8.48 16.04 -2.36
C LEU A 12 -9.81 16.16 -1.61
N ASP A 13 -10.89 15.84 -2.30
CA ASP A 13 -12.20 15.65 -1.66
C ASP A 13 -12.12 14.57 -0.59
N THR A 14 -12.96 14.66 0.46
CA THR A 14 -12.94 13.75 1.61
C THR A 14 -12.92 12.25 1.22
N PRO A 15 -13.68 11.77 0.21
CA PRO A 15 -13.63 10.37 -0.23
C PRO A 15 -12.31 9.98 -0.91
N GLU A 16 -11.69 10.89 -1.66
CA GLU A 16 -10.39 10.66 -2.31
C GLU A 16 -9.25 10.66 -1.31
N ARG A 17 -9.25 11.62 -0.37
CA ARG A 17 -8.31 11.65 0.75
C ARG A 17 -8.38 10.36 1.58
N ASN A 18 -9.59 9.89 1.90
CA ASN A 18 -9.80 8.65 2.64
C ASN A 18 -9.33 7.41 1.88
N ARG A 19 -9.52 7.36 0.56
CA ARG A 19 -8.99 6.28 -0.29
C ARG A 19 -7.47 6.30 -0.33
N LEU A 20 -6.86 7.46 -0.57
CA LEU A 20 -5.42 7.62 -0.59
C LEU A 20 -4.80 7.20 0.74
N MET A 21 -5.37 7.65 1.86
CA MET A 21 -4.95 7.25 3.21
C MET A 21 -5.05 5.73 3.45
N ARG A 22 -6.17 5.10 3.08
CA ARG A 22 -6.32 3.64 3.19
C ARG A 22 -5.29 2.91 2.35
N PHE A 23 -5.06 3.37 1.12
CA PHE A 23 -4.11 2.75 0.21
C PHE A 23 -2.67 2.89 0.73
N THR A 24 -2.25 4.09 1.13
CA THR A 24 -0.88 4.32 1.65
C THR A 24 -0.62 3.57 2.96
N CYS A 25 -1.59 3.57 3.89
CA CYS A 25 -1.51 2.80 5.12
C CYS A 25 -1.40 1.28 4.85
N GLY A 26 -2.17 0.76 3.89
CA GLY A 26 -2.08 -0.64 3.49
C GLY A 26 -0.73 -0.98 2.84
N VAL A 27 -0.15 -0.08 2.04
CA VAL A 27 1.21 -0.26 1.47
C VAL A 27 2.27 -0.33 2.57
N GLN A 28 2.22 0.58 3.55
CA GLN A 28 3.14 0.56 4.70
C GLN A 28 2.99 -0.74 5.51
N THR A 29 1.75 -1.21 5.69
CA THR A 29 1.46 -2.48 6.37
C THR A 29 2.05 -3.68 5.61
N ALA A 30 1.85 -3.74 4.29
CA ALA A 30 2.39 -4.81 3.45
C ALA A 30 3.93 -4.80 3.44
N GLN A 31 4.55 -3.62 3.38
CA GLN A 31 6.00 -3.47 3.48
C GLN A 31 6.54 -4.01 4.81
N HIS A 32 5.90 -3.64 5.92
CA HIS A 32 6.29 -4.16 7.24
C HIS A 32 6.20 -5.69 7.30
N GLN A 33 5.11 -6.28 6.80
CA GLN A 33 4.92 -7.73 6.77
C GLN A 33 5.97 -8.43 5.90
N ALA A 34 6.30 -7.87 4.73
CA ALA A 34 7.36 -8.40 3.86
C ALA A 34 8.74 -8.35 4.53
N ASN A 35 9.05 -7.26 5.25
CA ASN A 35 10.30 -7.14 6.00
C ASN A 35 10.39 -8.21 7.11
N ARG A 36 9.31 -8.42 7.88
CA ARG A 36 9.25 -9.46 8.92
C ARG A 36 9.40 -10.87 8.35
N ALA A 37 8.85 -11.12 7.17
CA ALA A 37 9.04 -12.38 6.45
C ALA A 37 10.51 -12.58 6.07
N LEU A 38 11.19 -11.54 5.56
CA LEU A 38 12.60 -11.59 5.21
C LEU A 38 13.48 -11.87 6.43
N GLU A 39 13.28 -11.13 7.53
CA GLU A 39 13.99 -11.35 8.80
C GLU A 39 13.84 -12.80 9.27
N SER A 40 12.61 -13.31 9.30
CA SER A 40 12.33 -14.69 9.72
C SER A 40 12.98 -15.72 8.78
N ALA A 41 12.97 -15.47 7.46
CA ALA A 41 13.60 -16.37 6.50
C ALA A 41 15.13 -16.39 6.63
N GLN A 42 15.76 -15.24 6.93
CA GLN A 42 17.20 -15.15 7.18
C GLN A 42 17.63 -15.92 8.44
N GLU A 43 16.75 -16.02 9.43
CA GLU A 43 16.94 -16.82 10.64
C GLU A 43 16.63 -18.32 10.43
N GLY A 44 16.18 -18.73 9.24
CA GLY A 44 15.78 -20.11 8.94
C GLY A 44 14.37 -20.48 9.47
N ASN A 45 13.60 -19.51 9.94
CA ASN A 45 12.24 -19.69 10.47
C ASN A 45 11.20 -19.70 9.34
N TRP A 46 11.27 -20.70 8.45
CA TRP A 46 10.48 -20.76 7.20
C TRP A 46 8.97 -20.68 7.38
N PHE A 47 8.43 -21.41 8.35
CA PHE A 47 6.98 -21.40 8.62
C PHE A 47 6.50 -20.03 9.12
N ILE A 48 7.29 -19.36 9.96
CA ILE A 48 6.98 -18.01 10.44
C ILE A 48 7.03 -17.00 9.29
N ALA A 49 8.06 -17.10 8.44
CA ALA A 49 8.16 -16.27 7.25
C ALA A 49 6.94 -16.44 6.32
N LEU A 50 6.47 -17.69 6.13
CA LEU A 50 5.28 -17.98 5.34
C LEU A 50 4.01 -17.38 5.96
N GLU A 51 3.86 -17.40 7.29
CA GLU A 51 2.73 -16.76 7.96
C GLU A 51 2.71 -15.25 7.71
N PHE A 52 3.86 -14.57 7.78
CA PHE A 52 3.94 -13.14 7.44
C PHE A 52 3.57 -12.87 5.97
N LEU A 53 4.01 -13.73 5.04
CA LEU A 53 3.64 -13.61 3.62
C LEU A 53 2.15 -13.86 3.37
N ASN A 54 1.54 -14.81 4.09
CA ASN A 54 0.09 -15.07 4.03
C ASN A 54 -0.71 -13.84 4.47
N VAL A 55 -0.31 -13.17 5.55
CA VAL A 55 -0.94 -11.92 5.98
C VAL A 55 -0.69 -10.81 4.96
N CYS A 56 0.53 -10.70 4.42
CA CYS A 56 0.87 -9.73 3.37
C CYS A 56 -0.03 -9.87 2.14
N SER A 57 -0.29 -11.10 1.69
CA SER A 57 -1.21 -11.37 0.58
C SER A 57 -2.62 -10.82 0.80
N ARG A 58 -3.17 -10.97 2.01
CA ARG A 58 -4.50 -10.42 2.37
C ARG A 58 -4.52 -8.89 2.38
N THR A 59 -3.43 -8.26 2.81
CA THR A 59 -3.25 -6.81 2.72
C THR A 59 -3.25 -6.36 1.26
N LEU A 60 -2.52 -7.05 0.38
CA LEU A 60 -2.49 -6.76 -1.05
C LEU A 60 -3.86 -6.91 -1.71
N ASP A 61 -4.64 -7.93 -1.34
CA ASP A 61 -6.00 -8.09 -1.85
C ASP A 61 -6.94 -6.97 -1.41
N SER A 62 -6.77 -6.45 -0.19
CA SER A 62 -7.49 -5.26 0.28
C SER A 62 -7.09 -4.02 -0.53
N LEU A 63 -5.80 -3.84 -0.83
CA LEU A 63 -5.31 -2.75 -1.68
C LEU A 63 -5.88 -2.80 -3.10
N LYS A 64 -5.98 -4.00 -3.71
CA LYS A 64 -6.61 -4.19 -5.02
C LYS A 64 -8.08 -3.71 -5.01
N ARG A 65 -8.81 -3.95 -3.91
CA ARG A 65 -10.19 -3.47 -3.76
C ARG A 65 -10.23 -1.95 -3.70
N VAL A 66 -9.38 -1.33 -2.87
CA VAL A 66 -9.30 0.14 -2.77
C VAL A 66 -8.94 0.77 -4.12
N ALA A 67 -8.00 0.20 -4.87
CA ALA A 67 -7.63 0.69 -6.20
C ALA A 67 -8.81 0.65 -7.21
N ARG A 68 -9.67 -0.37 -7.13
CA ARG A 68 -10.86 -0.51 -7.98
C ARG A 68 -11.98 0.44 -7.62
N GLU A 69 -11.93 1.08 -6.45
CA GLU A 69 -12.88 2.15 -6.10
C GLU A 69 -12.63 3.42 -6.94
N VAL A 70 -11.49 3.54 -7.63
CA VAL A 70 -11.16 4.67 -8.51
C VAL A 70 -11.74 4.39 -9.91
N PRO A 71 -12.59 5.28 -10.47
CA PRO A 71 -13.07 5.16 -11.84
C PRO A 71 -11.90 5.17 -12.84
N PRO A 72 -11.94 4.38 -13.93
CA PRO A 72 -10.87 4.33 -14.91
C PRO A 72 -10.53 5.68 -15.57
N ALA A 73 -11.47 6.63 -15.60
CA ALA A 73 -11.28 7.96 -16.19
C ALA A 73 -10.20 8.83 -15.51
N THR A 74 -9.73 8.48 -14.31
CA THR A 74 -8.74 9.27 -13.56
C THR A 74 -7.31 8.69 -13.63
N ASN A 75 -7.14 7.47 -14.18
CA ASN A 75 -5.85 6.78 -14.26
C ASN A 75 -5.20 6.82 -15.66
N GLU A 76 -5.86 7.42 -16.65
CA GLU A 76 -5.21 7.72 -17.92
C GLU A 76 -4.36 8.97 -17.72
N GLU A 77 -3.04 8.78 -17.60
CA GLU A 77 -2.08 9.84 -17.90
C GLU A 77 -2.51 10.47 -19.23
N LYS A 78 -2.89 11.74 -19.18
CA LYS A 78 -3.16 12.55 -20.37
C LYS A 78 -1.92 12.41 -21.27
N PRO A 79 -2.04 11.84 -22.48
CA PRO A 79 -0.88 11.74 -23.36
C PRO A 79 -0.39 13.16 -23.66
N LEU A 80 0.93 13.34 -23.58
CA LEU A 80 1.66 14.56 -23.90
C LEU A 80 1.23 15.15 -25.24
#